data_AF-A0A9E5PTP4-F1
#
_entry.id   AF-A0A9E5PTP4-F1
#
_cell.length_a   1.000
_cell.length_b   1.000
_cell.length_c   1.000
_cell.angle_alpha   90.00
_cell.angle_beta   90.00
_cell.angle_gamma   90.00
#
_symmetry.space_group_name_H-M   'P 1'
#
loop_
_entity.id
_entity.type
_entity.pdbx_description
1 polymer ?
#
loop_
_entity_poly.entity_id
_entity_poly.type
_entity_poly.pdbx_seq_one_letter_code
_entity_poly.pdbx_strand_id
1 'polypeptide(L)'
;MLADEHIPQMRGPSLLKKAVQTLSRTVNSLCETHGIAPEDIDCFIAHQANDRINRAVRQALKVPPEKIPSNIARYGNTSAATIGILTDELRRDGKIREGDLLCFLALGAGLNWGAALLRL
;
A
#
# COMPACT_ATOMS: atom_id res chain seq x y z
N MET A 1 -4.63 28.02 26.03
CA MET A 1 -4.07 27.54 24.75
C MET A 1 -4.49 26.09 24.57
N LEU A 2 -5.52 25.81 23.75
CA LEU A 2 -6.05 24.47 23.46
C LEU A 2 -6.52 24.38 21.99
N ALA A 3 -5.77 24.97 21.06
CA ALA A 3 -6.16 25.01 19.64
C ALA A 3 -5.55 23.86 18.81
N ASP A 4 -4.50 23.18 19.28
CA ASP A 4 -3.69 22.27 18.45
C ASP A 4 -3.96 20.77 18.65
N GLU A 5 -4.79 20.35 19.62
CA GLU A 5 -5.03 18.92 19.88
C GLU A 5 -5.87 18.21 18.79
N HIS A 6 -6.60 18.98 17.97
CA HIS A 6 -7.48 18.43 16.93
C HIS A 6 -6.86 18.41 15.53
N ILE A 7 -5.63 18.95 15.37
CA ILE A 7 -4.94 19.00 14.08
C ILE A 7 -3.94 17.84 14.01
N PRO A 8 -4.04 16.94 13.01
CA PRO A 8 -3.06 15.86 12.84
C PRO A 8 -1.63 16.40 12.69
N GLN A 9 -0.73 15.97 13.58
CA GLN A 9 0.69 16.32 13.54
C GLN A 9 1.49 15.15 12.94
N MET A 10 2.35 15.42 11.95
CA MET A 10 3.15 14.38 11.28
C MET A 10 4.62 14.79 11.12
N ARG A 11 5.54 13.94 11.59
CA ARG A 11 6.99 14.06 11.31
C ARG A 11 7.36 13.19 10.10
N GLY A 12 7.22 13.74 8.90
CA GLY A 12 7.29 12.99 7.63
C GLY A 12 8.64 12.30 7.28
N PRO A 13 9.81 12.96 7.37
CA PRO A 13 11.06 12.41 6.83
C PRO A 13 11.50 11.09 7.47
N SER A 14 11.43 10.98 8.80
CA SER A 14 11.79 9.75 9.51
C SER A 14 10.79 8.61 9.23
N LEU A 15 9.55 8.95 8.92
CA LEU A 15 8.48 7.98 8.64
C LEU A 15 8.68 7.28 7.30
N LEU A 16 9.20 7.98 6.27
CA LEU A 16 9.35 7.41 4.92
C LEU A 16 10.26 6.19 4.92
N LYS A 17 11.49 6.30 5.46
CA LYS A 17 12.45 5.18 5.46
C LYS A 17 11.91 3.98 6.23
N LYS A 18 11.30 4.25 7.40
CA LYS A 18 10.71 3.21 8.24
C LYS A 18 9.55 2.53 7.52
N ALA A 19 8.69 3.29 6.85
CA ALA A 19 7.55 2.75 6.11
C ALA A 19 7.98 1.82 4.99
N VAL A 20 8.97 2.22 4.18
CA VAL A 20 9.47 1.39 3.09
C VAL A 20 10.05 0.07 3.61
N GLN A 21 10.87 0.13 4.66
CA GLN A 21 11.47 -1.07 5.26
C GLN A 21 10.42 -2.01 5.85
N THR A 22 9.49 -1.46 6.62
CA THR A 22 8.43 -2.23 7.29
C THR A 22 7.51 -2.90 6.27
N LEU A 23 6.96 -2.14 5.32
CA LEU A 23 6.02 -2.67 4.33
C LEU A 23 6.67 -3.75 3.45
N SER A 24 7.87 -3.50 2.94
CA SER A 24 8.55 -4.46 2.06
C SER A 24 8.88 -5.76 2.81
N ARG A 25 9.32 -5.66 4.08
CA ARG A 25 9.57 -6.83 4.94
C ARG A 25 8.28 -7.60 5.20
N THR A 26 7.18 -6.91 5.51
CA THR A 26 5.89 -7.56 5.77
C THR A 26 5.38 -8.31 4.56
N VAL A 27 5.45 -7.71 3.37
CA VAL A 27 5.08 -8.39 2.11
C VAL A 27 5.95 -9.60 1.85
N ASN A 28 7.29 -9.46 1.93
CA ASN A 28 8.20 -10.58 1.70
C ASN A 28 7.99 -11.73 2.69
N SER A 29 7.79 -11.43 3.98
CA SER A 29 7.51 -12.43 5.00
C SER A 29 6.19 -13.16 4.75
N LEU A 30 5.16 -12.45 4.29
CA LEU A 30 3.87 -13.04 3.93
C LEU A 30 4.00 -13.95 2.70
N CYS A 31 4.72 -13.49 1.68
CA CYS A 31 5.02 -14.26 0.48
C CYS A 31 5.78 -15.55 0.81
N GLU A 32 6.83 -15.46 1.64
CA GLU A 32 7.63 -16.59 2.11
C GLU A 32 6.78 -17.60 2.90
N THR A 33 5.91 -17.12 3.80
CA THR A 33 5.02 -17.98 4.60
C THR A 33 4.07 -18.82 3.73
N HIS A 34 3.70 -18.30 2.56
CA HIS A 34 2.78 -18.95 1.63
C HIS A 34 3.47 -19.56 0.40
N GLY A 35 4.79 -19.51 0.30
CA GLY A 35 5.54 -20.04 -0.84
C GLY A 35 5.21 -19.35 -2.18
N ILE A 36 4.89 -18.06 -2.15
CA ILE A 36 4.51 -17.26 -3.31
C ILE A 36 5.68 -16.33 -3.66
N ALA A 37 6.04 -16.20 -4.94
CA ALA A 37 6.99 -15.16 -5.35
C ALA A 37 6.25 -13.81 -5.45
N PRO A 38 6.88 -12.67 -5.05
CA PRO A 38 6.27 -11.35 -5.27
C PRO A 38 5.90 -11.07 -6.73
N GLU A 39 6.58 -11.72 -7.66
CA GLU A 39 6.34 -11.66 -9.10
C GLU A 39 5.03 -12.34 -9.52
N ASP A 40 4.51 -13.29 -8.73
CA ASP A 40 3.24 -13.99 -8.99
C ASP A 40 2.01 -13.21 -8.51
N ILE A 41 2.21 -12.11 -7.78
CA ILE A 41 1.13 -11.23 -7.33
C ILE A 41 0.72 -10.36 -8.51
N ASP A 42 -0.56 -10.37 -8.89
CA ASP A 42 -1.07 -9.64 -10.04
C ASP A 42 -1.16 -8.13 -9.75
N CYS A 43 -1.56 -7.76 -8.53
CA CYS A 43 -1.69 -6.36 -8.14
C CYS A 43 -1.44 -6.11 -6.65
N PHE A 44 -0.67 -5.08 -6.35
CA PHE A 44 -0.41 -4.59 -4.99
C PHE A 44 -1.26 -3.36 -4.72
N ILE A 45 -2.26 -3.51 -3.86
CA ILE A 45 -3.17 -2.45 -3.44
C ILE A 45 -2.57 -1.74 -2.22
N ALA A 46 -1.68 -0.78 -2.48
CA ALA A 46 -0.98 -0.03 -1.45
C ALA A 46 -1.80 1.13 -0.88
N HIS A 47 -1.67 1.38 0.43
CA HIS A 47 -2.15 2.63 1.03
C HIS A 47 -1.48 3.85 0.37
N GLN A 48 -2.29 4.74 -0.18
CA GLN A 48 -1.90 5.98 -0.86
C GLN A 48 -1.57 7.11 0.14
N ALA A 49 -0.52 6.91 0.95
CA ALA A 49 0.00 7.96 1.83
C ALA A 49 0.77 9.04 1.06
N ASN A 50 1.65 8.59 0.15
CA ASN A 50 2.46 9.41 -0.74
C ASN A 50 3.02 8.49 -1.85
N ASP A 51 3.00 8.97 -3.09
CA ASP A 51 3.58 8.27 -4.24
C ASP A 51 5.07 7.89 -4.04
N ARG A 52 5.84 8.71 -3.30
CA ARG A 52 7.24 8.42 -2.97
C ARG A 52 7.41 7.13 -2.16
N ILE A 53 6.48 6.82 -1.25
CA ILE A 53 6.52 5.58 -0.46
C ILE A 53 6.21 4.39 -1.38
N ASN A 54 5.15 4.49 -2.18
CA ASN A 54 4.74 3.41 -3.09
C ASN A 54 5.83 3.09 -4.11
N ARG A 55 6.50 4.10 -4.69
CA ARG A 55 7.65 3.90 -5.58
C ARG A 55 8.82 3.21 -4.90
N ALA A 56 9.13 3.58 -3.67
CA ALA A 56 10.24 2.98 -2.92
C ALA A 56 9.94 1.55 -2.47
N VAL A 57 8.70 1.26 -2.04
CA VAL A 57 8.24 -0.11 -1.76
C VAL A 57 8.30 -0.96 -3.02
N ARG A 58 7.81 -0.45 -4.16
CA ARG A 58 7.92 -1.13 -5.46
C ARG A 58 9.35 -1.52 -5.80
N GLN A 59 10.29 -0.58 -5.67
CA GLN A 59 11.72 -0.83 -5.93
C GLN A 59 12.29 -1.89 -4.99
N ALA A 60 11.92 -1.85 -3.71
CA ALA A 60 12.35 -2.85 -2.73
C ALA A 60 11.79 -4.25 -3.00
N LEU A 61 10.55 -4.34 -3.51
CA LEU A 61 9.91 -5.58 -3.93
C LEU A 61 10.34 -6.06 -5.32
N LYS A 62 11.06 -5.22 -6.08
CA LYS A 62 11.54 -5.49 -7.45
C LYS A 62 10.42 -5.80 -8.45
N VAL A 63 9.22 -5.25 -8.25
CA VAL A 63 8.08 -5.43 -9.15
C VAL A 63 7.93 -4.26 -10.13
N PRO A 64 7.34 -4.49 -11.32
CA PRO A 64 7.18 -3.45 -12.31
C PRO A 64 6.10 -2.42 -11.89
N PRO A 65 6.14 -1.18 -12.41
CA PRO A 65 5.28 -0.07 -11.99
C PRO A 65 3.78 -0.33 -12.12
N GLU A 66 3.37 -1.08 -13.14
CA GLU A 66 1.98 -1.46 -13.39
C GLU A 66 1.37 -2.31 -12.27
N LYS A 67 2.19 -3.03 -11.49
CA LYS A 67 1.71 -3.87 -10.39
C LYS A 67 1.37 -3.08 -9.13
N ILE A 68 1.78 -1.82 -8.99
CA ILE A 68 1.41 -0.96 -7.84
C ILE A 68 0.69 0.29 -8.34
N PRO A 69 -0.60 0.20 -8.70
CA PRO A 69 -1.35 1.34 -9.21
C PRO A 69 -1.51 2.45 -8.17
N SER A 70 -1.73 3.66 -8.66
CA SER A 70 -1.92 4.84 -7.82
C SER A 70 -3.00 5.75 -8.37
N ASN A 71 -3.88 6.22 -7.49
CA ASN A 71 -4.86 7.27 -7.73
C ASN A 71 -4.66 8.47 -6.80
N ILE A 72 -3.50 8.56 -6.13
CA ILE A 72 -3.21 9.60 -5.13
C ILE A 72 -3.23 11.01 -5.74
N ALA A 73 -2.88 11.15 -7.03
CA ALA A 73 -2.94 12.43 -7.72
C ALA A 73 -4.38 12.96 -7.86
N ARG A 74 -5.39 12.07 -7.80
CA ARG A 74 -6.81 12.42 -7.90
C ARG A 74 -7.46 12.66 -6.54
N TYR A 75 -7.12 11.86 -5.52
CA TYR A 75 -7.81 11.88 -4.22
C TYR A 75 -6.96 12.27 -3.01
N GLY A 76 -5.63 12.35 -3.17
CA GLY A 76 -4.72 12.48 -2.03
C GLY A 76 -4.78 11.27 -1.09
N ASN A 77 -4.38 11.49 0.16
CA ASN A 77 -4.45 10.48 1.22
C ASN A 77 -5.84 10.50 1.88
N THR A 78 -6.66 9.50 1.58
CA THR A 78 -8.00 9.32 2.19
C THR A 78 -8.00 8.41 3.43
N SER A 79 -6.86 8.30 4.11
CA SER A 79 -6.67 7.43 5.28
C SER A 79 -7.07 5.98 4.98
N ALA A 80 -7.89 5.35 5.82
CA ALA A 80 -8.35 3.97 5.66
C ALA A 80 -9.14 3.71 4.35
N ALA A 81 -9.87 4.70 3.83
CA ALA A 81 -10.71 4.53 2.64
C ALA A 81 -9.90 4.27 1.36
N THR A 82 -8.62 4.65 1.39
CA THR A 82 -7.71 4.61 0.25
C THR A 82 -7.60 3.24 -0.42
N ILE A 83 -7.55 2.15 0.37
CA ILE A 83 -7.50 0.79 -0.18
C ILE A 83 -8.80 0.46 -0.90
N GLY A 84 -9.95 0.75 -0.26
CA GLY A 84 -11.28 0.48 -0.81
C GLY A 84 -11.53 1.23 -2.12
N ILE A 85 -11.23 2.54 -2.14
CA ILE A 85 -11.40 3.38 -3.33
C ILE A 85 -10.55 2.86 -4.49
N LEU A 86 -9.26 2.58 -4.26
CA LEU A 86 -8.38 2.05 -5.32
C LEU A 86 -8.86 0.69 -5.82
N THR A 87 -9.30 -0.19 -4.92
CA THR A 87 -9.79 -1.53 -5.29
C THR A 87 -11.05 -1.44 -6.15
N ASP A 88 -12.03 -0.62 -5.75
CA ASP A 88 -13.27 -0.41 -6.49
C ASP A 88 -13.00 0.17 -7.89
N GLU A 89 -12.12 1.17 -8.00
CA GLU A 89 -11.75 1.75 -9.30
C GLU A 89 -11.08 0.73 -10.23
N LEU A 90 -10.10 -0.03 -9.73
CA LEU A 90 -9.44 -1.06 -10.54
C LEU A 90 -10.39 -2.17 -10.97
N ARG A 91 -11.36 -2.50 -10.12
CA ARG A 91 -12.40 -3.50 -10.42
C ARG A 91 -13.32 -3.02 -11.53
N ARG A 92 -13.82 -1.78 -11.43
CA ARG A 92 -14.68 -1.16 -12.45
C ARG A 92 -13.96 -0.95 -13.78
N ASP A 93 -12.66 -0.64 -13.73
CA ASP A 93 -11.81 -0.49 -14.91
C ASP A 93 -11.42 -1.85 -15.56
N GLY A 94 -11.78 -2.98 -14.94
CA GLY A 94 -11.42 -4.32 -15.43
C GLY A 94 -9.92 -4.65 -15.35
N LYS A 95 -9.17 -3.88 -14.54
CA LYS A 95 -7.73 -4.05 -14.29
C LYS A 95 -7.42 -5.16 -13.28
N ILE A 96 -8.37 -5.46 -12.40
CA ILE A 96 -8.33 -6.64 -11.52
C ILE A 96 -9.56 -7.52 -11.76
N ARG A 97 -9.36 -8.83 -11.84
CA ARG A 97 -10.31 -9.85 -12.31
C ARG A 97 -10.49 -10.95 -11.25
N GLU A 98 -11.57 -11.72 -11.39
CA GLU A 98 -11.73 -12.93 -10.55
C GLU A 98 -10.54 -13.86 -10.83
N GLY A 99 -9.98 -14.46 -9.79
CA GLY A 99 -8.80 -15.32 -9.86
C GLY A 99 -7.47 -14.59 -9.66
N ASP A 100 -7.41 -13.26 -9.84
CA ASP A 100 -6.20 -12.47 -9.62
C ASP A 100 -5.75 -12.56 -8.16
N LEU A 101 -4.45 -12.70 -7.95
CA LEU A 101 -3.83 -12.65 -6.63
C LEU A 101 -3.47 -11.20 -6.28
N LEU A 102 -4.19 -10.64 -5.31
CA LEU A 102 -3.97 -9.31 -4.79
C LEU A 102 -3.12 -9.33 -3.51
N CYS A 103 -2.26 -8.32 -3.37
CA CYS A 103 -1.58 -8.02 -2.11
C CYS A 103 -1.99 -6.64 -1.61
N PHE A 104 -2.74 -6.61 -0.52
CA PHE A 104 -3.06 -5.38 0.20
C PHE A 104 -1.92 -5.05 1.16
N LEU A 105 -1.52 -3.78 1.24
CA LEU A 105 -0.48 -3.35 2.17
C LEU A 105 -0.74 -1.92 2.65
N ALA A 106 -0.62 -1.70 3.95
CA ALA A 106 -0.87 -0.40 4.57
C ALA A 106 0.04 -0.13 5.75
N LEU A 107 0.29 1.16 5.98
CA LEU A 107 0.90 1.69 7.19
C LEU A 107 0.20 2.98 7.57
N GLY A 108 -0.10 3.15 8.86
CA GLY A 108 -0.86 4.29 9.38
C GLY A 108 -0.37 4.80 10.73
N ALA A 109 -1.15 5.74 11.29
CA ALA A 109 -0.89 6.33 12.60
C ALA A 109 -0.79 5.28 13.71
N GLY A 110 0.01 5.58 14.74
CA GLY A 110 0.40 4.60 15.76
C GLY A 110 1.48 3.61 15.30
N LEU A 111 2.06 3.81 14.09
CA LEU A 111 2.95 2.84 13.45
C LEU A 111 2.32 1.45 13.38
N ASN A 112 1.05 1.40 12.98
CA ASN A 112 0.39 0.14 12.65
C ASN A 112 0.61 -0.14 11.18
N TRP A 113 0.91 -1.40 10.84
CA TRP A 113 1.10 -1.83 9.48
C TRP A 113 0.59 -3.26 9.30
N GLY A 114 0.33 -3.63 8.04
CA GLY A 114 -0.06 -4.98 7.70
C GLY A 114 -0.03 -5.21 6.21
N ALA A 115 -0.01 -6.48 5.83
CA ALA A 115 -0.28 -6.90 4.47
C ALA A 115 -1.21 -8.12 4.49
N ALA A 116 -1.97 -8.31 3.42
CA ALA A 116 -2.85 -9.45 3.24
C ALA A 116 -2.79 -9.91 1.78
N LEU A 117 -2.80 -11.22 1.58
CA LEU A 117 -2.99 -11.83 0.26
C LEU A 117 -4.45 -12.25 0.12
N LEU A 118 -5.04 -11.95 -1.02
CA LEU A 118 -6.41 -12.33 -1.36
C LEU A 118 -6.43 -12.79 -2.81
N ARG A 119 -7.01 -13.95 -3.06
CA ARG A 119 -7.45 -14.29 -4.41
C ARG A 119 -8.86 -13.76 -4.58
N LEU A 120 -9.05 -12.85 -5.55
CA LEU A 120 -10.37 -12.31 -5.87
C LEU A 120 -11.30 -13.41 -6.35
#